data_AF-A0A956P539-F1
#
_entry.id   AF-A0A956P539-F1
#
_cell.length_a   1.000
_cell.length_b   1.000
_cell.length_c   1.000
_cell.angle_alpha   90.00
_cell.angle_beta   90.00
_cell.angle_gamma   90.00
#
_symmetry.space_group_name_H-M   'P 1'
#
loop_
_entity.id
_entity.type
_entity.pdbx_description
1 polymer ?
#
loop_
_entity_poly.entity_id
_entity_poly.type
_entity_poly.pdbx_seq_one_letter_code
_entity_poly.pdbx_strand_id
1 'polypeptide(L)'
;LGIPLAFAKTLVAVTVVSFAMTTLDSSARLLRFIISELGSKLNAPALGNRFVASGLAVGGAWIFATMKTGGKATGMVLWPVFGMSNQILAALGLLTLSVYLYKRRRPVVYTLVPLAFMLTMTMWAMLWSMRGYVAEGNWLLTGVGGVILFLELWLLVEGVGAWRSFRASDEPDIVVEAA
;
A
#
# COMPACT_ATOMS: atom_id res chain seq x y z
N LEU A 1 38.22 -20.60 4.29
CA LEU A 1 37.39 -21.41 3.35
C LEU A 1 38.04 -21.62 1.98
N GLY A 2 39.17 -20.97 1.60
CA GLY A 2 39.93 -21.33 0.39
C GLY A 2 39.21 -21.11 -0.95
N ILE A 3 38.03 -20.48 -0.95
CA ILE A 3 37.23 -20.25 -2.15
C ILE A 3 37.86 -19.08 -2.94
N PRO A 4 38.15 -19.26 -4.24
CA PRO A 4 38.65 -18.18 -5.08
C PRO A 4 37.70 -16.97 -5.05
N LEU A 5 38.24 -15.77 -4.83
CA LEU A 5 37.45 -14.53 -4.72
C LEU A 5 36.53 -14.31 -5.93
N ALA A 6 36.99 -14.69 -7.13
CA ALA A 6 36.20 -14.63 -8.36
C ALA A 6 34.94 -15.50 -8.29
N PHE A 7 35.07 -16.73 -7.78
CA PHE A 7 33.95 -17.66 -7.61
C PHE A 7 32.97 -17.19 -6.53
N ALA A 8 33.48 -16.65 -5.41
CA ALA A 8 32.62 -16.10 -4.37
C ALA A 8 31.79 -14.91 -4.88
N LYS A 9 32.41 -14.01 -5.66
CA LYS A 9 31.72 -12.86 -6.27
C LYS A 9 30.61 -13.29 -7.23
N THR A 10 30.88 -14.25 -8.12
CA THR A 10 29.87 -14.73 -9.07
C THR A 10 28.73 -15.45 -8.36
N LEU A 11 29.04 -16.27 -7.35
CA LEU A 11 28.02 -16.97 -6.56
C LEU A 11 27.09 -15.98 -5.86
N VAL A 12 27.62 -14.99 -5.15
CA VAL A 12 26.80 -13.95 -4.49
C VAL A 12 25.99 -13.16 -5.51
N ALA A 13 26.58 -12.76 -6.63
CA ALA A 13 25.86 -12.01 -7.67
C ALA A 13 24.69 -12.82 -8.25
N VAL A 14 24.90 -14.10 -8.59
CA VAL A 14 23.85 -14.98 -9.11
C VAL A 14 22.76 -15.18 -8.06
N THR A 15 23.11 -15.45 -6.80
CA THR A 15 22.10 -15.62 -5.74
C THR A 15 21.24 -14.37 -5.57
N VAL A 16 21.84 -13.18 -5.51
CA VAL A 16 21.10 -11.92 -5.36
C VAL A 16 20.22 -11.63 -6.58
N VAL A 17 20.74 -11.84 -7.79
CA VAL A 17 19.98 -11.62 -9.04
C VAL A 17 18.84 -12.63 -9.18
N SER A 18 19.06 -13.91 -8.87
CA SER A 18 18.01 -14.94 -8.92
C SER A 18 16.90 -14.69 -7.91
N PHE A 19 17.24 -14.24 -6.69
CA PHE A 19 16.25 -13.84 -5.70
C PHE A 19 15.41 -12.65 -6.21
N ALA A 20 16.08 -11.59 -6.67
CA ALA A 20 15.42 -10.40 -7.20
C ALA A 20 14.50 -10.74 -8.39
N MET A 21 14.95 -11.61 -9.30
CA MET A 21 14.18 -12.05 -10.46
C MET A 21 12.93 -12.83 -10.07
N THR A 22 13.01 -13.68 -9.04
CA THR A 22 11.87 -14.46 -8.55
C THR A 22 10.79 -13.56 -7.92
N THR A 23 11.22 -12.57 -7.13
CA THR A 23 10.32 -11.54 -6.59
C THR A 23 9.69 -10.72 -7.71
N LEU A 24 10.48 -10.31 -8.71
CA LEU A 24 9.98 -9.52 -9.84
C LEU A 24 8.93 -10.27 -10.67
N ASP A 25 9.12 -11.56 -10.99
CA ASP A 25 8.11 -12.37 -11.69
C ASP A 25 6.80 -12.44 -10.90
N SER A 26 6.92 -12.67 -9.59
CA SER A 26 5.77 -12.75 -8.69
C SER A 26 5.01 -11.42 -8.63
N SER A 27 5.74 -10.30 -8.50
CA SER A 27 5.17 -8.95 -8.49
C SER A 27 4.51 -8.57 -9.82
N ALA A 28 5.14 -8.87 -10.95
CA ALA A 28 4.57 -8.58 -12.27
C ALA A 28 3.27 -9.36 -12.51
N ARG A 29 3.22 -10.61 -12.03
CA ARG A 29 2.02 -11.45 -12.08
C ARG A 29 0.89 -10.88 -11.22
N LEU A 30 1.19 -10.46 -9.99
CA LEU A 30 0.22 -9.82 -9.09
C LEU A 30 -0.30 -8.50 -9.69
N LEU A 31 0.59 -7.67 -10.23
CA LEU A 31 0.21 -6.40 -10.86
C LEU A 31 -0.73 -6.62 -12.06
N ARG A 32 -0.45 -7.64 -12.88
CA ARG A 32 -1.35 -8.05 -13.97
C ARG A 32 -2.73 -8.45 -13.44
N PHE A 33 -2.80 -9.21 -12.35
CA PHE A 33 -4.08 -9.60 -11.76
C PHE A 33 -4.87 -8.39 -11.27
N ILE A 34 -4.21 -7.44 -10.60
CA ILE A 34 -4.83 -6.18 -10.15
C ILE A 34 -5.37 -5.37 -11.34
N ILE A 35 -4.57 -5.20 -12.41
CA ILE A 35 -4.99 -4.48 -13.62
C ILE A 35 -6.18 -5.17 -14.30
N SER A 36 -6.14 -6.49 -14.42
CA SER A 36 -7.21 -7.27 -15.02
C SER A 36 -8.50 -7.20 -14.21
N GLU A 37 -8.40 -7.22 -12.88
CA GLU A 37 -9.56 -7.10 -11.99
C GLU A 37 -10.16 -5.69 -12.05
N LEU A 38 -9.32 -4.66 -12.09
CA LEU A 38 -9.75 -3.28 -12.26
C LEU A 38 -10.44 -3.06 -13.62
N GLY A 39 -9.89 -3.64 -14.69
CA GLY A 39 -10.48 -3.60 -16.03
C GLY A 39 -11.86 -4.26 -16.08
N SER A 40 -12.04 -5.37 -15.37
CA SER A 40 -13.34 -6.05 -15.23
C SER A 40 -14.35 -5.20 -14.45
N LYS A 41 -13.95 -4.63 -13.30
CA LYS A 41 -14.83 -3.79 -12.46
C LYS A 41 -15.23 -2.47 -13.15
N LEU A 42 -14.38 -1.92 -14.01
CA LEU A 42 -14.63 -0.68 -14.75
C LEU A 42 -15.31 -0.91 -16.12
N ASN A 43 -15.73 -2.13 -16.46
CA ASN A 43 -16.28 -2.49 -17.78
C ASN A 43 -15.39 -2.05 -18.96
N ALA A 44 -14.07 -2.11 -18.79
CA ALA A 44 -13.09 -1.78 -19.82
C ALA A 44 -12.52 -3.07 -20.44
N PRO A 45 -13.12 -3.61 -21.53
CA PRO A 45 -12.74 -4.92 -22.09
C PRO A 45 -11.28 -4.98 -22.58
N ALA A 46 -10.68 -3.82 -22.91
CA ALA A 46 -9.26 -3.74 -23.27
C ALA A 46 -8.31 -4.06 -22.11
N LEU A 47 -8.66 -3.68 -20.88
CA LEU A 47 -7.85 -3.93 -19.67
C LEU A 47 -8.07 -5.33 -19.08
N GLY A 48 -9.18 -6.00 -19.42
CA GLY A 48 -9.43 -7.40 -19.08
C GLY A 48 -8.63 -8.41 -19.90
N ASN A 49 -8.00 -7.98 -21.01
CA ASN A 49 -7.18 -8.86 -21.83
C ASN A 49 -5.81 -9.09 -21.17
N ARG A 50 -5.50 -10.36 -20.87
CA ARG A 50 -4.25 -10.79 -20.21
C ARG A 50 -2.98 -10.22 -20.85
N PHE A 51 -2.97 -10.00 -22.16
CA PHE A 51 -1.80 -9.50 -22.89
C PHE A 51 -1.60 -8.00 -22.71
N VAL A 52 -2.70 -7.23 -22.73
CA VAL A 52 -2.68 -5.78 -22.48
C VAL A 52 -2.33 -5.51 -21.01
N ALA A 53 -2.93 -6.26 -20.08
CA ALA A 53 -2.62 -6.13 -18.65
C ALA A 53 -1.15 -6.49 -18.33
N SER A 54 -0.60 -7.53 -18.99
CA SER A 54 0.82 -7.89 -18.85
C SER A 54 1.73 -6.83 -19.46
N GLY A 55 1.39 -6.32 -20.65
CA GLY A 55 2.13 -5.27 -21.33
C GLY A 55 2.15 -3.96 -20.54
N LEU A 56 1.03 -3.59 -19.92
CA LEU A 56 0.95 -2.42 -19.04
C LEU A 56 1.77 -2.61 -17.76
N ALA A 57 1.69 -3.80 -17.14
CA ALA A 57 2.45 -4.12 -15.92
C ALA A 57 3.97 -4.06 -16.16
N VAL A 58 4.44 -4.76 -17.19
CA VAL A 58 5.88 -4.83 -17.52
C VAL A 58 6.36 -3.52 -18.15
N GLY A 59 5.56 -2.90 -19.02
CA GLY A 59 5.88 -1.62 -19.65
C GLY A 59 5.96 -0.49 -18.62
N GLY A 60 5.04 -0.44 -17.67
CA GLY A 60 5.11 0.47 -16.53
C GLY A 60 6.40 0.28 -15.73
N ALA A 61 6.71 -0.95 -15.34
CA ALA A 61 7.95 -1.27 -14.63
C ALA A 61 9.21 -0.87 -15.41
N TRP A 62 9.22 -1.07 -16.73
CA TRP A 62 10.34 -0.68 -17.60
C TRP A 62 10.50 0.84 -17.72
N ILE A 63 9.39 1.59 -17.85
CA ILE A 63 9.41 3.06 -17.86
C ILE A 63 9.99 3.57 -16.53
N PHE A 64 9.50 3.07 -15.39
CA PHE A 64 10.03 3.46 -14.07
C PHE A 64 11.51 3.06 -13.88
N ALA A 65 11.95 1.93 -14.44
CA ALA A 65 13.33 1.48 -14.34
C ALA A 65 14.30 2.30 -15.22
N THR A 66 13.83 2.83 -16.35
CA THR A 66 14.66 3.60 -17.31
C THR A 66 14.60 5.11 -17.09
N MET A 67 13.54 5.61 -16.46
CA MET A 67 13.44 7.00 -16.04
C MET A 67 14.51 7.33 -14.99
N LYS A 68 15.12 8.51 -15.12
CA LYS A 68 15.97 9.12 -14.09
C LYS A 68 15.31 10.40 -13.62
N THR A 69 14.82 10.41 -12.39
CA THR A 69 14.20 11.61 -11.80
C THR A 69 15.26 12.38 -11.02
N GLY A 70 15.60 13.59 -11.47
CA GLY A 70 16.53 14.48 -10.77
C GLY A 70 17.98 13.96 -10.65
N GLY A 71 18.44 13.15 -11.62
CA GLY A 71 19.80 12.59 -11.62
C GLY A 71 20.04 11.42 -10.64
N LYS A 72 19.04 11.06 -9.83
CA LYS A 72 19.10 9.91 -8.90
C LYS A 72 18.43 8.68 -9.53
N ALA A 73 18.88 7.50 -9.10
CA ALA A 73 18.21 6.25 -9.46
C ALA A 73 16.77 6.27 -8.92
N THR A 74 15.79 5.98 -9.79
CA THR A 74 14.36 6.01 -9.45
C THR A 74 13.99 5.10 -8.28
N GLY A 75 14.77 4.04 -8.02
CA GLY A 75 14.60 3.20 -6.83
C GLY A 75 14.79 3.94 -5.50
N MET A 76 15.75 4.87 -5.40
CA MET A 76 15.95 5.67 -4.18
C MET A 76 14.83 6.69 -3.97
N VAL A 77 14.27 7.14 -5.09
CA VAL A 77 13.16 8.09 -5.12
C VAL A 77 11.83 7.39 -4.77
N LEU A 78 11.62 6.13 -5.19
CA LEU A 78 10.39 5.39 -4.87
C LEU A 78 10.34 4.85 -3.44
N TRP A 79 11.49 4.73 -2.77
CA TRP A 79 11.61 4.10 -1.45
C TRP A 79 10.68 4.68 -0.38
N PRO A 80 10.55 6.01 -0.21
CA PRO A 80 9.65 6.57 0.79
C PRO A 80 8.17 6.29 0.49
N VAL A 81 7.79 6.32 -0.79
CA VAL A 81 6.43 6.02 -1.24
C VAL A 81 6.06 4.57 -0.93
N PHE A 82 7.00 3.64 -1.11
CA PHE A 82 6.82 2.24 -0.71
C PHE A 82 6.57 2.11 0.80
N GLY A 83 7.35 2.82 1.63
CA GLY A 83 7.17 2.84 3.07
C GLY A 83 5.78 3.32 3.48
N MET A 84 5.27 4.40 2.88
CA MET A 84 3.95 4.95 3.20
C MET A 84 2.80 4.05 2.72
N SER A 85 2.91 3.45 1.52
CA SER A 85 1.91 2.48 1.05
C SER A 85 1.75 1.31 2.02
N ASN A 86 2.86 0.81 2.59
CA ASN A 86 2.81 -0.27 3.58
C ASN A 86 2.12 0.15 4.88
N GLN A 87 2.25 1.41 5.28
CA GLN A 87 1.56 1.93 6.45
C GLN A 87 0.04 1.96 6.21
N ILE A 88 -0.43 2.46 5.06
CA ILE A 88 -1.87 2.44 4.76
C ILE A 88 -2.43 1.02 4.73
N LEU A 89 -1.71 0.06 4.15
CA LEU A 89 -2.11 -1.35 4.15
C LEU A 89 -2.18 -1.93 5.57
N ALA A 90 -1.21 -1.60 6.42
CA ALA A 90 -1.23 -2.00 7.81
C ALA A 90 -2.43 -1.37 8.56
N ALA A 91 -2.74 -0.10 8.30
CA ALA A 91 -3.89 0.59 8.90
C ALA A 91 -5.21 -0.05 8.46
N LEU A 92 -5.35 -0.38 7.17
CA LEU A 92 -6.51 -1.11 6.65
C LEU A 92 -6.66 -2.49 7.30
N GLY A 93 -5.56 -3.19 7.52
CA GLY A 93 -5.54 -4.47 8.25
C GLY A 93 -6.00 -4.32 9.70
N LEU A 94 -5.49 -3.33 10.43
CA LEU A 94 -5.91 -3.06 11.81
C LEU A 94 -7.37 -2.61 11.91
N LEU A 95 -7.85 -1.82 10.95
CA LEU A 95 -9.27 -1.47 10.87
C LEU A 95 -10.13 -2.72 10.67
N THR A 96 -9.74 -3.59 9.73
CA THR A 96 -10.43 -4.86 9.48
C THR A 96 -10.44 -5.77 10.71
N LEU A 97 -9.31 -5.88 11.42
CA LEU A 97 -9.23 -6.63 12.68
C LEU A 97 -10.08 -6.00 13.78
N SER A 98 -10.18 -4.67 13.84
CA SER A 98 -11.04 -3.98 14.79
C SER A 98 -12.52 -4.31 14.54
N VAL A 99 -12.97 -4.26 13.28
CA VAL A 99 -14.32 -4.68 12.89
C VAL A 99 -14.56 -6.15 13.23
N TYR A 100 -13.57 -7.02 13.00
CA TYR A 100 -13.69 -8.44 13.30
C TYR A 100 -13.81 -8.72 14.81
N LEU A 101 -12.95 -8.12 15.64
CA LEU A 101 -12.99 -8.27 17.10
C LEU A 101 -14.28 -7.71 17.70
N TYR A 102 -14.76 -6.58 17.16
CA TYR A 102 -16.04 -6.01 17.55
C TYR A 102 -17.19 -6.99 17.30
N LYS A 103 -17.28 -7.58 16.10
CA LYS A 103 -18.29 -8.61 15.78
C LYS A 103 -18.19 -9.86 16.67
N ARG A 104 -17.01 -10.17 17.19
CA ARG A 104 -16.77 -11.27 18.15
C ARG A 104 -17.00 -10.88 19.62
N ARG A 105 -17.46 -9.65 19.91
CA ARG A 105 -17.60 -9.08 21.26
C ARG A 105 -16.32 -9.20 22.09
N ARG A 106 -15.16 -9.04 21.44
CA ARG A 106 -13.83 -9.03 22.08
C ARG A 106 -13.34 -7.59 22.22
N PRO A 107 -12.44 -7.31 23.18
CA PRO A 107 -11.94 -5.96 23.41
C PRO A 107 -11.24 -5.40 22.16
N VAL A 108 -11.84 -4.39 21.55
CA VAL A 108 -11.36 -3.74 20.31
C VAL A 108 -10.23 -2.74 20.55
N VAL A 109 -10.00 -2.38 21.82
CA VAL A 109 -9.00 -1.38 22.23
C VAL A 109 -7.59 -1.78 21.77
N TYR A 110 -7.26 -3.07 21.81
CA TYR A 110 -5.94 -3.57 21.43
C TYR A 110 -5.59 -3.38 19.96
N THR A 111 -6.58 -3.26 19.07
CA THR A 111 -6.35 -3.00 17.64
C THR A 111 -6.56 -1.52 17.29
N LEU A 112 -7.45 -0.84 17.99
CA LEU A 112 -7.75 0.58 17.76
C LEU A 112 -6.65 1.53 18.22
N VAL A 113 -5.98 1.22 19.34
CA VAL A 113 -4.86 2.06 19.80
C VAL A 113 -3.70 2.04 18.79
N PRO A 114 -3.21 0.88 18.32
CA PRO A 114 -2.23 0.83 17.23
C PRO A 114 -2.72 1.46 15.93
N LEU A 115 -4.02 1.33 15.59
CA LEU A 115 -4.61 1.93 14.40
C LEU A 115 -4.53 3.46 14.45
N ALA A 116 -4.98 4.06 15.56
CA ALA A 116 -4.98 5.51 15.73
C ALA A 116 -3.55 6.07 15.73
N PHE A 117 -2.62 5.39 16.42
CA PHE A 117 -1.21 5.75 16.39
C PHE A 117 -0.64 5.68 14.97
N MET A 118 -0.94 4.62 14.22
CA MET A 118 -0.40 4.49 12.87
C MET A 118 -0.95 5.56 11.93
N LEU A 119 -2.27 5.77 11.89
CA LEU A 119 -2.88 6.77 11.01
C LEU A 119 -2.40 8.19 11.33
N THR A 120 -2.16 8.52 12.60
CA THR A 120 -1.62 9.83 12.97
C THR A 120 -0.16 10.01 12.54
N MET A 121 0.67 8.98 12.73
CA MET A 121 2.07 9.00 12.31
C MET A 121 2.24 9.01 10.78
N THR A 122 1.41 8.26 10.06
CA THR A 122 1.41 8.23 8.59
C THR A 122 1.00 9.58 8.02
N MET A 123 -0.07 10.19 8.55
CA MET A 123 -0.54 11.51 8.13
C MET A 123 0.55 12.57 8.33
N TRP A 124 1.20 12.56 9.49
CA TRP A 124 2.30 13.47 9.78
C TRP A 124 3.48 13.26 8.83
N ALA A 125 3.93 12.01 8.66
CA ALA A 125 5.07 11.66 7.81
C ALA A 125 4.80 12.00 6.33
N MET A 126 3.57 11.80 5.86
CA MET A 126 3.17 12.12 4.49
C MET A 126 3.15 13.63 4.24
N LEU A 127 2.52 14.41 5.12
CA LEU A 127 2.52 15.87 5.01
C LEU A 127 3.94 16.46 5.03
N TRP A 128 4.82 15.92 5.87
CA TRP A 128 6.22 16.30 5.90
C TRP A 128 6.95 15.97 4.58
N SER A 129 6.78 14.75 4.09
CA SER A 129 7.42 14.28 2.86
C SER A 129 6.91 15.04 1.63
N MET A 130 5.62 15.35 1.57
CA MET A 130 4.99 16.08 0.48
C MET A 130 5.54 17.50 0.32
N ARG A 131 5.82 18.19 1.43
CA ARG A 131 6.51 19.48 1.40
C ARG A 131 7.91 19.38 0.79
N GLY A 132 8.64 18.31 1.12
CA GLY A 132 9.94 18.01 0.52
C GLY A 132 9.85 17.77 -0.99
N TYR A 133 8.89 16.96 -1.45
CA TYR A 133 8.74 16.66 -2.88
C TYR A 133 8.36 17.87 -3.73
N VAL A 134 7.53 18.77 -3.19
CA VAL A 134 7.17 20.03 -3.85
C VAL A 134 8.37 20.96 -3.93
N ALA A 135 9.14 21.08 -2.84
CA ALA A 135 10.35 21.92 -2.81
C ALA A 135 11.43 21.42 -3.79
N GLU A 136 11.55 20.10 -3.98
CA GLU A 136 12.48 19.48 -4.93
C GLU A 136 11.96 19.47 -6.39
N GLY A 137 10.73 19.94 -6.64
CA GLY A 137 10.11 19.93 -7.97
C GLY A 137 9.79 18.53 -8.50
N ASN A 138 9.67 17.53 -7.62
CA ASN A 138 9.41 16.15 -8.00
C ASN A 138 7.90 15.91 -8.16
N TRP A 139 7.36 16.30 -9.31
CA TRP A 139 5.92 16.21 -9.60
C TRP A 139 5.38 14.78 -9.58
N LEU A 140 6.19 13.80 -9.96
CA LEU A 140 5.80 12.38 -9.93
C LEU A 140 5.52 11.93 -8.50
N LEU A 141 6.43 12.21 -7.57
CA LEU A 141 6.24 11.85 -6.16
C LEU A 141 5.17 12.68 -5.48
N THR A 142 5.04 13.94 -5.87
CA THR A 142 3.98 14.80 -5.37
C THR A 142 2.61 14.25 -5.78
N GLY A 143 2.47 13.81 -7.04
CA GLY A 143 1.23 13.20 -7.53
C GLY A 143 0.90 11.87 -6.84
N VAL A 144 1.86 10.94 -6.80
CA VAL A 144 1.66 9.64 -6.13
C VAL A 144 1.42 9.83 -4.63
N GLY A 145 2.17 10.74 -4.00
CA GLY A 145 1.98 11.09 -2.60
C GLY A 145 0.60 11.69 -2.33
N GLY A 146 0.10 12.54 -3.23
CA GLY A 146 -1.27 13.08 -3.14
C GLY A 146 -2.34 11.98 -3.21
N VAL A 147 -2.17 10.98 -4.07
CA VAL A 147 -3.09 9.82 -4.14
C VAL A 147 -3.06 9.02 -2.83
N ILE A 148 -1.88 8.78 -2.28
CA ILE A 148 -1.72 8.05 -1.01
C ILE A 148 -2.35 8.83 0.15
N LEU A 149 -2.13 10.14 0.22
CA LEU A 149 -2.75 11.02 1.22
C LEU A 149 -4.29 11.01 1.10
N PHE A 150 -4.81 11.01 -0.13
CA PHE A 150 -6.24 10.87 -0.35
C PHE A 150 -6.79 9.53 0.16
N LEU A 151 -6.11 8.41 -0.13
CA LEU A 151 -6.49 7.08 0.37
C LEU A 151 -6.42 7.01 1.90
N GLU A 152 -5.44 7.66 2.52
CA GLU A 152 -5.34 7.75 3.97
C GLU A 152 -6.51 8.54 4.59
N LEU A 153 -6.86 9.69 4.02
CA LEU A 153 -8.02 10.47 4.44
C LEU A 153 -9.33 9.67 4.28
N TRP A 154 -9.46 8.95 3.17
CA TRP A 154 -10.59 8.03 2.97
C TRP A 154 -10.65 6.97 4.08
N LEU A 155 -9.52 6.34 4.38
CA LEU A 155 -9.44 5.31 5.41
C LEU A 155 -9.76 5.86 6.81
N LEU A 156 -9.38 7.10 7.10
CA LEU A 156 -9.76 7.79 8.34
C LEU A 156 -11.28 7.97 8.43
N VAL A 157 -11.93 8.37 7.34
CA VAL A 157 -13.40 8.51 7.29
C VAL A 157 -14.08 7.16 7.52
N GLU A 158 -13.62 6.10 6.85
CA GLU A 158 -14.13 4.73 7.05
C GLU A 158 -13.90 4.23 8.48
N GLY A 159 -12.73 4.53 9.06
CA GLY A 159 -12.41 4.17 10.43
C GLY A 159 -13.33 4.83 11.45
N VAL A 160 -13.62 6.12 11.27
CA VAL A 160 -14.57 6.85 12.11
C VAL A 160 -16.01 6.35 11.89
N GLY A 161 -16.38 6.04 10.64
CA GLY A 161 -17.68 5.46 10.31
C GLY A 161 -17.91 4.11 10.99
N ALA A 162 -16.92 3.21 10.91
CA ALA A 162 -16.94 1.93 11.61
C ALA A 162 -17.07 2.10 13.12
N TRP A 163 -16.33 3.03 13.73
CA TRP A 163 -16.41 3.31 15.16
C TRP A 163 -17.77 3.84 15.60
N ARG A 164 -18.40 4.73 14.81
CA ARG A 164 -19.75 5.22 15.08
C ARG A 164 -20.79 4.11 15.02
N SER A 165 -20.68 3.21 14.04
CA SER A 165 -21.53 2.02 13.93
C SER A 165 -21.40 1.11 15.15
N PHE A 166 -20.19 0.98 15.71
CA PHE A 166 -19.97 0.19 16.92
C PHE A 166 -20.69 0.78 18.14
N ARG A 167 -20.71 2.11 18.30
CA ARG A 167 -21.45 2.75 19.40
C ARG A 167 -22.97 2.67 19.25
N ALA A 168 -23.48 2.74 18.01
CA ALA A 168 -24.91 2.66 17.75
C ALA A 168 -25.52 1.28 18.04
N SER A 169 -24.70 0.21 18.08
CA SER A 169 -25.18 -1.15 18.36
C SER A 169 -25.05 -1.56 19.83
N ASP A 170 -24.50 -0.68 20.68
CA ASP A 170 -24.36 -0.85 22.13
C ASP A 170 -25.50 -0.15 22.90
N GLU A 171 -26.49 0.43 22.21
CA GLU A 171 -27.71 0.95 22.84
C GLU A 171 -28.60 -0.23 23.26
N PRO A 172 -28.86 -0.44 24.56
CA PRO A 172 -29.58 -1.61 25.01
C PRO A 172 -31.08 -1.43 24.73
N ASP A 173 -31.69 -2.42 24.07
CA ASP A 173 -33.14 -2.58 23.90
C ASP A 173 -33.83 -2.74 25.28
N ILE A 174 -33.94 -1.67 26.06
CA ILE A 174 -34.62 -1.68 27.38
C ILE A 174 -35.67 -0.57 27.55
N VAL A 175 -36.09 0.12 26.47
CA VAL A 175 -37.06 1.23 26.60
C VAL A 175 -38.33 1.06 25.76
N VAL A 176 -38.57 -0.09 25.11
CA VAL A 176 -39.78 -0.27 24.26
C VAL A 176 -40.82 -1.23 24.86
N GLU A 177 -40.56 -1.90 25.98
CA GLU A 177 -41.51 -2.89 26.55
C GLU A 177 -42.01 -2.53 27.96
N ALA A 178 -42.24 -1.23 28.19
CA ALA A 178 -42.97 -0.73 29.35
C ALA A 178 -43.76 0.54 28.98
N ALA A 179 -44.78 0.39 28.13
CA ALA A 179 -45.84 1.37 27.92
C ALA A 179 -47.15 0.65 27.59
#